data_AF-A0ABD4KW90-F1
#
_entry.id   AF-A0ABD4KW90-F1
#
_cell.length_a   1.000
_cell.length_b   1.000
_cell.length_c   1.000
_cell.angle_alpha   90.00
_cell.angle_beta   90.00
_cell.angle_gamma   90.00
#
_symmetry.space_group_name_H-M   'P 1'
#
loop_
_entity.id
_entity.type
_entity.pdbx_description
1 polymer ?
#
loop_
_entity_poly.entity_id
_entity_poly.type
_entity_poly.pdbx_seq_one_letter_code
_entity_poly.pdbx_strand_id
1 'polypeptide(L)'
;MSEQRKVKHVLGLSGGKDSAALAVYMARNYPELDIEYFFTDTGKELPEVYEYLEQLEIVLGKPILHINDKKGFDYWLEQHNNYLPAGQQRWCTIRMKLEPFEKWIRPFLDDGYEVISYVGIRADEPWRDGYRPSENQKYLTIKMPFAEDGIKKQSVLDILDSAGLGLPKYYQWRSRSGCTF
;
A
#
# COMPACT_ATOMS: atom_id res chain seq x y z
N MET A 1 -26.62 -7.29 -21.71
CA MET A 1 -25.19 -7.51 -22.01
C MET A 1 -24.43 -6.57 -21.10
N SER A 2 -23.71 -7.06 -20.09
CA SER A 2 -22.92 -6.19 -19.22
C SER A 2 -21.78 -5.61 -20.05
N GLU A 3 -21.77 -4.30 -20.26
CA GLU A 3 -20.60 -3.63 -20.81
C GLU A 3 -19.39 -3.96 -19.93
N GLN A 4 -18.34 -4.50 -20.55
CA GLN A 4 -17.11 -4.85 -19.88
C GLN A 4 -16.44 -3.55 -19.45
N ARG A 5 -16.46 -3.24 -18.16
CA ARG A 5 -15.84 -2.02 -17.63
C ARG A 5 -14.32 -2.10 -17.81
N LYS A 6 -13.70 -0.94 -18.03
CA LYS A 6 -12.24 -0.83 -17.96
C LYS A 6 -11.80 -1.07 -16.52
N VAL A 7 -10.72 -1.82 -16.34
CA VAL A 7 -10.18 -2.15 -15.01
C VAL A 7 -8.89 -1.38 -14.77
N LYS A 8 -8.79 -0.73 -13.61
CA LYS A 8 -7.60 -0.03 -13.12
C LYS A 8 -7.01 -0.84 -11.97
N HIS A 9 -5.78 -1.30 -12.13
CA HIS A 9 -5.08 -2.09 -11.12
C HIS A 9 -4.14 -1.18 -10.32
N VAL A 10 -4.27 -1.18 -9.00
CA VAL A 10 -3.47 -0.34 -8.11
C VAL A 10 -2.89 -1.15 -6.95
N LEU A 11 -1.67 -0.86 -6.53
CA LEU A 11 -1.04 -1.55 -5.41
C LEU A 11 -0.38 -0.55 -4.46
N GLY A 12 -0.85 -0.57 -3.21
CA GLY A 12 -0.38 0.33 -2.16
C GLY A 12 0.89 -0.19 -1.47
N LEU A 13 1.92 0.63 -1.50
CA LEU A 13 3.19 0.40 -0.81
C LEU A 13 3.20 1.09 0.54
N SER A 14 3.90 0.47 1.50
CA SER A 14 3.98 0.96 2.89
C SER A 14 5.42 1.08 3.41
N GLY A 15 6.40 0.95 2.52
CA GLY A 15 7.81 0.88 2.89
C GLY A 15 8.22 -0.39 3.62
N GLY A 16 7.34 -1.41 3.64
CA GLY A 16 7.55 -2.65 4.37
C GLY A 16 7.74 -3.87 3.47
N LYS A 17 8.31 -4.93 4.05
CA LYS A 17 8.58 -6.21 3.37
C LYS A 17 7.35 -6.80 2.66
N ASP A 18 6.17 -6.77 3.30
CA ASP A 18 5.00 -7.50 2.79
C ASP A 18 4.41 -6.81 1.53
N SER A 19 4.33 -5.48 1.51
CA SER A 19 3.84 -4.73 0.35
C SER A 19 4.85 -4.73 -0.81
N ALA A 20 6.15 -4.65 -0.51
CA ALA A 20 7.20 -4.77 -1.52
C ALA A 20 7.24 -6.18 -2.14
N ALA A 21 7.16 -7.23 -1.33
CA ALA A 21 7.09 -8.60 -1.82
C ALA A 21 5.85 -8.81 -2.68
N LEU A 22 4.71 -8.22 -2.30
CA LEU A 22 3.50 -8.30 -3.11
C LEU A 22 3.69 -7.65 -4.47
N ALA A 23 4.31 -6.46 -4.53
CA ALA A 23 4.59 -5.80 -5.80
C ALA A 23 5.45 -6.67 -6.73
N VAL A 24 6.53 -7.24 -6.20
CA VAL A 24 7.40 -8.17 -6.93
C VAL A 24 6.64 -9.42 -7.37
N TYR A 25 5.85 -10.01 -6.46
CA TYR A 25 5.03 -11.19 -6.75
C TYR A 25 4.06 -10.94 -7.89
N MET A 26 3.33 -9.82 -7.83
CA MET A 26 2.36 -9.45 -8.85
C MET A 26 3.04 -9.19 -10.19
N ALA A 27 4.15 -8.45 -10.20
CA ALA A 27 4.90 -8.16 -11.43
C ALA A 27 5.43 -9.42 -12.12
N ARG A 28 5.81 -10.46 -11.35
CA ARG A 28 6.34 -11.72 -11.88
C ARG A 28 5.25 -12.69 -12.35
N ASN A 29 4.16 -12.80 -11.61
CA ASN A 29 3.12 -13.81 -11.86
C ASN A 29 1.97 -13.31 -12.74
N TYR A 30 1.77 -11.98 -12.80
CA TYR A 30 0.73 -11.33 -13.58
C TYR A 30 1.29 -10.16 -14.41
N PRO A 31 2.33 -10.39 -15.26
CA PRO A 31 2.99 -9.33 -16.04
C PRO A 31 2.06 -8.65 -17.05
N GLU A 32 0.94 -9.27 -17.41
CA GLU A 32 -0.09 -8.72 -18.28
C GLU A 32 -0.93 -7.61 -17.61
N LEU A 33 -0.92 -7.54 -16.27
CA LEU A 33 -1.65 -6.53 -15.54
C LEU A 33 -0.85 -5.22 -15.49
N ASP A 34 -1.42 -4.15 -16.02
CA ASP A 34 -0.85 -2.81 -15.85
C ASP A 34 -1.16 -2.26 -14.46
N ILE A 35 -0.35 -2.66 -13.48
CA ILE A 35 -0.46 -2.22 -12.09
C ILE A 35 0.23 -0.87 -11.92
N GLU A 36 -0.50 0.09 -11.35
CA GLU A 36 0.03 1.37 -10.89
C GLU A 36 0.35 1.29 -9.39
N TYR A 37 1.62 1.51 -9.05
CA TYR A 37 2.10 1.49 -7.67
C TYR A 37 1.93 2.86 -7.03
N PHE A 38 1.51 2.90 -5.78
CA PHE A 38 1.40 4.16 -5.05
C PHE A 38 1.89 4.04 -3.61
N PHE A 39 2.39 5.15 -3.07
CA PHE A 39 2.78 5.32 -1.68
C PHE A 39 2.03 6.50 -1.08
N THR A 40 1.43 6.30 0.10
CA THR A 40 0.75 7.39 0.82
C THR A 40 1.71 8.03 1.80
N ASP A 41 2.36 9.12 1.34
CA ASP A 41 3.44 9.77 2.04
C ASP A 41 2.90 10.67 3.17
N THR A 42 3.23 10.29 4.41
CA THR A 42 2.84 11.05 5.60
C THR A 42 3.80 12.21 5.90
N GLY A 43 4.95 12.28 5.21
CA GLY A 43 6.03 13.23 5.50
C GLY A 43 6.75 12.97 6.82
N LYS A 44 6.46 11.84 7.49
CA LYS A 44 7.09 11.43 8.75
C LYS A 44 7.68 10.02 8.65
N GLU A 45 7.89 9.51 7.44
CA GLU A 45 8.43 8.18 7.21
C GLU A 45 9.96 8.19 7.42
N LEU A 46 10.53 7.00 7.65
CA LEU A 46 11.97 6.86 7.84
C LEU A 46 12.74 7.13 6.53
N PRO A 47 13.95 7.71 6.55
CA PRO A 47 14.80 7.79 5.36
C PRO A 47 14.98 6.44 4.67
N GLU A 48 15.13 5.35 5.44
CA GLU A 48 15.26 4.00 4.93
C GLU A 48 14.01 3.49 4.21
N VAL A 49 12.83 4.07 4.47
CA VAL A 49 11.60 3.76 3.71
C VAL A 49 11.72 4.35 2.30
N TYR A 50 12.14 5.60 2.17
CA TYR A 50 12.31 6.24 0.87
C TYR A 50 13.39 5.55 0.03
N GLU A 51 14.56 5.26 0.62
CA GLU A 51 15.62 4.49 -0.05
C GLU A 51 15.12 3.13 -0.55
N TYR A 52 14.28 2.46 0.26
CA TYR A 52 13.75 1.16 -0.10
C TYR A 52 12.69 1.22 -1.21
N LEU A 53 11.90 2.29 -1.28
CA LEU A 53 10.97 2.52 -2.38
C LEU A 53 11.72 2.77 -3.69
N GLU A 54 12.81 3.55 -3.68
CA GLU A 54 13.65 3.77 -4.86
C GLU A 54 14.26 2.45 -5.39
N GLN A 55 14.77 1.60 -4.49
CA GLN A 55 15.25 0.26 -4.87
C GLN A 55 14.13 -0.59 -5.49
N LEU A 56 12.91 -0.49 -4.95
CA LEU A 56 11.76 -1.21 -5.47
C LEU A 56 11.33 -0.69 -6.86
N GLU A 57 11.39 0.61 -7.13
CA GLU A 57 11.15 1.17 -8.48
C GLU A 57 12.12 0.58 -9.51
N ILE A 58 13.40 0.44 -9.15
CA ILE A 58 14.43 -0.16 -9.99
C ILE A 58 14.09 -1.64 -10.29
N VAL A 59 13.70 -2.40 -9.27
CA VAL A 59 13.32 -3.82 -9.42
C VAL A 59 12.07 -3.97 -10.29
N LEU A 60 11.08 -3.09 -10.13
CA LEU A 60 9.81 -3.15 -10.86
C LEU A 60 9.90 -2.56 -12.27
N GLY A 61 10.89 -1.72 -12.55
CA GLY A 61 10.99 -0.94 -13.79
C GLY A 61 9.82 0.04 -13.97
N LYS A 62 9.13 0.41 -12.88
CA LYS A 62 7.98 1.32 -12.87
C LYS A 62 8.11 2.32 -11.71
N PRO A 63 7.70 3.58 -11.91
CA PRO A 63 7.67 4.55 -10.82
C PRO A 63 6.56 4.22 -9.82
N ILE A 64 6.73 4.72 -8.61
CA ILE A 64 5.75 4.71 -7.53
C ILE A 64 5.15 6.11 -7.42
N LEU A 65 3.82 6.20 -7.49
CA LEU A 65 3.12 7.47 -7.30
C LEU A 65 3.10 7.85 -5.81
N HIS A 66 3.70 8.99 -5.46
CA HIS A 66 3.60 9.54 -4.10
C HIS A 66 2.33 10.38 -3.95
N ILE A 67 1.39 9.89 -3.14
CA ILE A 67 0.14 10.56 -2.81
C ILE A 67 0.29 11.19 -1.42
N ASN A 68 0.02 12.48 -1.30
CA ASN A 68 0.04 13.19 -0.02
C ASN A 68 -1.33 13.83 0.29
N ASP A 69 -1.58 14.16 1.55
CA ASP A 69 -2.82 14.81 1.99
C ASP A 69 -2.83 16.34 1.82
N LYS A 70 -1.73 16.90 1.28
CA LYS A 70 -1.39 18.34 1.17
C LYS A 70 -1.24 19.12 2.48
N LYS A 71 -1.83 18.66 3.58
CA LYS A 71 -1.86 19.38 4.86
C LYS A 71 -0.69 19.01 5.77
N GLY A 72 -0.19 17.79 5.66
CA GLY A 72 0.92 17.25 6.43
C GLY A 72 0.52 16.81 7.84
N PHE A 73 1.44 16.07 8.48
CA PHE A 73 1.23 15.51 9.80
C PHE A 73 1.01 16.57 10.89
N ASP A 74 1.81 17.63 10.88
CA ASP A 74 1.80 18.63 11.96
C ASP A 74 0.46 19.39 12.02
N TYR A 75 -0.14 19.67 10.86
CA TYR A 75 -1.50 20.19 10.78
C TYR A 75 -2.51 19.26 11.46
N TRP A 76 -2.49 17.96 11.11
CA TRP A 76 -3.44 17.02 11.68
C TRP A 76 -3.20 16.76 13.16
N LEU A 77 -1.93 16.80 13.61
CA LEU A 77 -1.59 16.71 15.02
C LEU A 77 -2.25 17.85 15.81
N GLU A 78 -2.19 19.08 15.30
CA GLU A 78 -2.88 20.23 15.89
C GLU A 78 -4.41 20.03 15.95
N GLN A 79 -5.01 19.54 14.85
CA GLN A 79 -6.46 19.26 14.80
C GLN A 79 -6.89 18.16 15.79
N HIS A 80 -5.97 17.32 16.25
CA HIS A 80 -6.23 16.28 17.26
C HIS A 80 -5.65 16.67 18.63
N ASN A 81 -5.59 17.98 18.94
CA ASN A 81 -5.14 18.50 20.24
C ASN A 81 -3.74 18.01 20.65
N ASN A 82 -2.84 17.83 19.67
CA ASN A 82 -1.49 17.32 19.85
C ASN A 82 -1.39 15.88 20.40
N TYR A 83 -2.44 15.08 20.26
CA TYR A 83 -2.39 13.66 20.58
C TYR A 83 -1.86 12.83 19.42
N LEU A 84 -0.76 12.11 19.66
CA LEU A 84 -0.20 11.17 18.71
C LEU A 84 -1.19 10.04 18.39
N PRO A 85 -1.21 9.54 17.14
CA PRO A 85 -2.14 8.50 16.73
C PRO A 85 -1.80 7.19 17.44
N ALA A 86 -2.73 6.71 18.26
CA ALA A 86 -2.63 5.43 18.96
C ALA A 86 -3.35 4.31 18.20
N GLY A 87 -3.16 3.06 18.63
CA GLY A 87 -3.77 1.88 17.99
C GLY A 87 -5.30 1.95 17.84
N GLN A 88 -6.00 2.65 18.75
CA GLN A 88 -7.44 2.90 18.68
C GLN A 88 -7.81 4.19 17.93
N GLN A 89 -6.93 5.19 17.95
CA GLN A 89 -7.14 6.50 17.32
C GLN A 89 -6.20 6.66 16.12
N ARG A 90 -6.47 5.87 15.07
CA ARG A 90 -5.67 5.80 13.84
C ARG A 90 -6.01 6.95 12.88
N TRP A 91 -6.08 8.17 13.39
CA TRP A 91 -6.45 9.34 12.60
C TRP A 91 -5.48 9.55 11.43
N CYS A 92 -4.20 9.23 11.62
CA CYS A 92 -3.19 9.34 10.56
C CYS A 92 -3.47 8.37 9.41
N THR A 93 -3.91 7.13 9.70
CA THR A 93 -4.33 6.18 8.66
C THR A 93 -5.51 6.72 7.87
N ILE A 94 -6.51 7.30 8.54
CA ILE A 94 -7.71 7.81 7.88
C ILE A 94 -7.36 9.05 7.03
N ARG A 95 -6.81 10.08 7.66
CA ARG A 95 -6.59 11.40 7.04
C ARG A 95 -5.45 11.41 6.02
N MET A 96 -4.41 10.64 6.27
CA MET A 96 -3.15 10.72 5.51
C MET A 96 -2.94 9.53 4.58
N LYS A 97 -3.71 8.44 4.71
CA LYS A 97 -3.57 7.25 3.85
C LYS A 97 -4.85 6.94 3.09
N LEU A 98 -5.96 6.71 3.79
CA LEU A 98 -7.22 6.32 3.15
C LEU A 98 -7.86 7.47 2.38
N GLU A 99 -8.05 8.64 2.98
CA GLU A 99 -8.66 9.79 2.28
C GLU A 99 -7.88 10.24 1.04
N PRO A 100 -6.52 10.33 1.06
CA PRO A 100 -5.77 10.67 -0.15
C PRO A 100 -5.87 9.59 -1.24
N PHE A 101 -5.83 8.31 -0.86
CA PHE A 101 -6.06 7.20 -1.79
C PHE A 101 -7.45 7.28 -2.43
N GLU A 102 -8.51 7.47 -1.62
CA GLU A 102 -9.89 7.59 -2.09
C GLU A 102 -10.06 8.79 -3.05
N LYS A 103 -9.45 9.93 -2.74
CA LYS A 103 -9.45 11.11 -3.61
C LYS A 103 -8.75 10.85 -4.94
N TRP A 104 -7.65 10.09 -4.91
CA TRP A 104 -6.89 9.76 -6.11
C TRP A 104 -7.65 8.79 -7.03
N ILE A 105 -8.33 7.77 -6.48
CA ILE A 105 -9.06 6.81 -7.30
C ILE A 105 -10.43 7.31 -7.79
N ARG A 106 -11.00 8.33 -7.14
CA ARG A 106 -12.36 8.82 -7.40
C ARG A 106 -12.62 9.20 -8.86
N PRO A 107 -11.73 9.94 -9.56
CA PRO A 107 -11.94 10.24 -10.98
C PRO A 107 -12.10 8.99 -11.86
N PHE A 108 -11.36 7.91 -11.58
CA PHE A 108 -11.51 6.65 -12.32
C PHE A 108 -12.88 6.00 -12.06
N LEU A 109 -13.33 6.01 -10.81
CA LEU A 109 -14.64 5.48 -10.44
C LEU A 109 -15.77 6.30 -11.10
N ASP A 110 -15.63 7.62 -11.11
CA ASP A 110 -16.59 8.54 -11.74
C ASP A 110 -16.63 8.36 -13.27
N ASP A 111 -15.49 8.02 -13.89
CA ASP A 111 -15.36 7.65 -15.31
C ASP A 111 -15.84 6.21 -15.63
N GLY A 112 -16.36 5.49 -14.63
CA GLY A 112 -16.94 4.16 -14.79
C GLY A 112 -15.94 2.99 -14.80
N TYR A 113 -14.70 3.21 -14.37
CA TYR A 113 -13.73 2.14 -14.18
C TYR A 113 -14.08 1.27 -12.97
N GLU A 114 -13.73 -0.01 -13.05
CA GLU A 114 -13.52 -0.83 -11.87
C GLU A 114 -12.08 -0.65 -11.38
N VAL A 115 -11.88 -0.41 -10.09
CA VAL A 115 -10.57 -0.28 -9.47
C VAL A 115 -10.30 -1.52 -8.62
N ILE A 116 -9.22 -2.24 -8.90
CA ILE A 116 -8.76 -3.37 -8.09
C ILE A 116 -7.52 -2.93 -7.30
N SER A 117 -7.63 -2.91 -5.98
CA SER A 117 -6.53 -2.58 -5.07
C SER A 117 -5.97 -3.84 -4.40
N TYR A 118 -4.66 -4.05 -4.55
CA TYR A 118 -3.96 -5.21 -4.02
C TYR A 118 -3.30 -4.91 -2.67
N VAL A 119 -3.50 -5.81 -1.70
CA VAL A 119 -3.01 -5.64 -0.31
C VAL A 119 -2.23 -6.86 0.16
N GLY A 120 -1.05 -6.62 0.73
CA GLY A 120 -0.11 -7.66 1.18
C GLY A 120 -0.44 -8.26 2.55
N ILE A 121 -1.68 -8.70 2.78
CA ILE A 121 -2.04 -9.49 3.97
C ILE A 121 -1.70 -10.95 3.70
N ARG A 122 -0.87 -11.54 4.57
CA ARG A 122 -0.36 -12.90 4.41
C ARG A 122 -1.39 -13.96 4.82
N ALA A 123 -1.27 -15.16 4.27
CA ALA A 123 -2.10 -16.30 4.65
C ALA A 123 -1.93 -16.73 6.12
N ASP A 124 -0.78 -16.42 6.74
CA ASP A 124 -0.52 -16.67 8.17
C ASP A 124 -0.98 -15.53 9.10
N GLU A 125 -1.77 -14.57 8.60
CA GLU A 125 -2.38 -13.48 9.36
C GLU A 125 -3.91 -13.41 9.19
N PRO A 126 -4.68 -14.51 9.33
CA PRO A 126 -6.11 -14.54 9.00
C PRO A 126 -6.99 -13.61 9.87
N TRP A 127 -6.47 -13.14 11.00
CA TRP A 127 -7.15 -12.18 11.87
C TRP A 127 -7.05 -10.73 11.39
N ARG A 128 -6.26 -10.45 10.33
CA ARG A 128 -6.10 -9.11 9.78
C ARG A 128 -7.14 -8.85 8.71
N ASP A 129 -7.94 -7.81 8.94
CA ASP A 129 -8.82 -7.26 7.91
C ASP A 129 -8.08 -6.23 7.04
N GLY A 130 -8.41 -6.25 5.75
CA GLY A 130 -8.07 -5.17 4.82
C GLY A 130 -9.02 -3.98 4.93
N TYR A 131 -8.73 -2.95 4.15
CA TYR A 131 -9.69 -1.87 3.94
C TYR A 131 -11.00 -2.44 3.36
N ARG A 132 -12.14 -1.93 3.84
CA ARG A 132 -13.47 -2.32 3.35
C ARG A 132 -14.08 -1.10 2.65
N PRO A 133 -14.24 -1.13 1.32
CA PRO A 133 -14.91 -0.07 0.58
C PRO A 133 -16.31 0.18 1.15
N SER A 134 -16.72 1.44 1.17
CA SER A 134 -18.08 1.83 1.55
C SER A 134 -19.08 1.47 0.44
N GLU A 135 -20.38 1.49 0.75
CA GLU A 135 -21.45 1.26 -0.24
C GLU A 135 -21.40 2.21 -1.45
N ASN A 136 -20.76 3.37 -1.29
CA ASN A 136 -20.60 4.36 -2.35
C ASN A 136 -19.42 4.03 -3.30
N GLN A 137 -18.60 3.03 -2.98
CA GLN A 137 -17.43 2.60 -3.75
C GLN A 137 -17.66 1.19 -4.33
N LYS A 138 -18.83 0.98 -4.96
CA LYS A 138 -19.27 -0.34 -5.46
C LYS A 138 -18.32 -0.98 -6.48
N TYR A 139 -17.47 -0.19 -7.12
CA TYR A 139 -16.51 -0.63 -8.13
C TYR A 139 -15.06 -0.59 -7.63
N LEU A 140 -14.85 -0.48 -6.32
CA LEU A 140 -13.54 -0.70 -5.70
C LEU A 140 -13.51 -2.12 -5.10
N THR A 141 -12.64 -2.96 -5.63
CA THR A 141 -12.42 -4.33 -5.18
C THR A 141 -11.07 -4.43 -4.48
N ILE A 142 -11.03 -5.00 -3.28
CA ILE A 142 -9.78 -5.26 -2.55
C ILE A 142 -9.42 -6.73 -2.72
N LYS A 143 -8.22 -7.01 -3.24
CA LYS A 143 -7.68 -8.37 -3.38
C LYS A 143 -6.51 -8.62 -2.45
N MET A 144 -6.38 -9.84 -1.95
CA MET A 144 -5.31 -10.25 -1.04
C MET A 144 -4.60 -11.48 -1.59
N PRO A 145 -3.78 -11.34 -2.66
CA PRO A 145 -3.17 -12.47 -3.34
C PRO A 145 -2.38 -13.39 -2.41
N PHE A 146 -1.70 -12.82 -1.42
CA PHE A 146 -0.96 -13.63 -0.46
C PHE A 146 -1.84 -14.52 0.42
N ALA A 147 -3.02 -14.05 0.82
CA ALA A 147 -3.98 -14.86 1.56
C ALA A 147 -4.64 -15.91 0.64
N GLU A 148 -4.97 -15.51 -0.59
CA GLU A 148 -5.59 -16.35 -1.63
C GLU A 148 -4.66 -17.50 -2.08
N ASP A 149 -3.37 -17.20 -2.26
CA ASP A 149 -2.35 -18.12 -2.79
C ASP A 149 -1.56 -18.86 -1.70
N GLY A 150 -1.91 -18.66 -0.42
CA GLY A 150 -1.27 -19.36 0.70
C GLY A 150 0.15 -18.88 1.04
N ILE A 151 0.54 -17.67 0.62
CA ILE A 151 1.86 -17.09 0.83
C ILE A 151 2.01 -16.63 2.29
N LYS A 152 3.05 -17.15 2.95
CA LYS A 152 3.37 -16.91 4.36
C LYS A 152 4.63 -16.08 4.51
N LYS A 153 5.00 -15.77 5.76
CA LYS A 153 6.18 -14.95 6.07
C LYS A 153 7.47 -15.42 5.37
N GLN A 154 7.75 -16.72 5.34
CA GLN A 154 8.99 -17.22 4.72
C GLN A 154 9.03 -16.93 3.22
N SER A 155 7.95 -17.23 2.51
CA SER A 155 7.82 -16.95 1.08
C SER A 155 7.96 -15.47 0.75
N VAL A 156 7.48 -14.58 1.62
CA VAL A 156 7.71 -13.12 1.49
C VAL A 156 9.20 -12.78 1.50
N LEU A 157 9.98 -13.40 2.39
CA LEU A 157 11.43 -13.19 2.44
C LEU A 157 12.10 -13.74 1.18
N ASP A 158 11.75 -14.96 0.77
CA ASP A 158 12.31 -15.61 -0.42
C ASP A 158 12.02 -14.79 -1.70
N ILE A 159 10.84 -14.18 -1.81
CA ILE A 159 10.48 -13.28 -2.93
C ILE A 159 11.40 -12.05 -2.96
N LEU A 160 11.65 -11.43 -1.80
CA LEU A 160 12.50 -10.23 -1.71
C LEU A 160 13.97 -10.55 -1.98
N ASP A 161 14.47 -11.66 -1.43
CA ASP A 161 15.84 -12.10 -1.62
C ASP A 161 16.10 -12.48 -3.09
N SER A 162 15.18 -13.22 -3.71
CA SER A 162 15.25 -13.56 -5.14
C SER A 162 15.09 -12.35 -6.08
N ALA A 163 14.64 -11.20 -5.57
CA ALA A 163 14.60 -9.94 -6.29
C ALA A 163 15.85 -9.08 -6.06
N GLY A 164 16.78 -9.51 -5.22
CA GLY A 164 17.96 -8.74 -4.83
C GLY A 164 17.62 -7.53 -3.95
N LEU A 165 16.41 -7.47 -3.39
CA LEU A 165 15.92 -6.34 -2.59
C LEU A 165 16.19 -6.56 -1.10
N GLY A 166 15.99 -7.79 -0.61
CA GLY A 166 16.12 -8.13 0.80
C GLY A 166 15.14 -7.35 1.69
N LEU A 167 15.53 -7.11 2.95
CA LEU A 167 14.72 -6.33 3.89
C LEU A 167 15.15 -4.85 3.90
N PRO A 168 14.22 -3.91 4.13
CA PRO A 168 14.56 -2.51 4.40
C PRO A 168 15.57 -2.40 5.56
N LYS A 169 16.52 -1.48 5.44
CA LYS A 169 17.61 -1.31 6.44
C LYS A 169 17.10 -1.08 7.87
N TYR A 170 15.94 -0.45 8.04
CA TYR A 170 15.37 -0.23 9.37
C TYR A 170 15.06 -1.54 10.12
N TYR A 171 14.96 -2.69 9.43
CA TYR A 171 14.78 -3.99 10.09
C TYR A 171 15.97 -4.41 10.98
N GLN A 172 17.13 -3.77 10.83
CA GLN A 172 18.29 -3.99 11.69
C GLN A 172 18.08 -3.45 13.11
N TRP A 173 17.20 -2.47 13.28
CA TRP A 173 17.02 -1.76 14.55
C TRP A 173 15.54 -1.56 14.94
N ARG A 174 14.58 -1.95 14.09
CA ARG A 174 13.13 -1.87 14.33
C ARG A 174 12.38 -3.04 13.66
N SER A 175 11.26 -3.47 14.22
CA SER A 175 10.51 -4.62 13.71
C SER A 175 9.45 -4.31 12.64
N ARG A 176 9.12 -3.03 12.42
CA ARG A 176 8.07 -2.58 11.47
C ARG A 176 8.42 -1.20 10.90
N SER A 177 7.97 -0.94 9.66
CA SER A 177 7.90 0.44 9.15
C SER A 177 6.90 1.25 9.98
N GLY A 178 7.15 2.54 10.07
CA GLY A 178 6.27 3.47 10.76
C GLY A 178 6.93 4.82 10.88
N CYS A 179 6.13 5.80 11.29
CA CYS A 179 6.58 7.18 11.41
C CYS A 179 7.66 7.38 12.51
N THR A 180 8.35 8.51 12.44
CA THR A 180 9.56 8.85 13.22
C THR A 180 9.35 9.78 14.42
N PHE A 181 8.11 10.20 14.68
CA PHE A 181 7.76 11.11 15.78
C PHE A 181 7.74 10.45 17.16
#